data_AF-A0A7R9KKL5-F1
#
_entry.id   AF-A0A7R9KKL5-F1
#
_cell.length_a   1.000
_cell.length_b   1.000
_cell.length_c   1.000
_cell.angle_alpha   90.00
_cell.angle_beta   90.00
_cell.angle_gamma   90.00
#
_symmetry.space_group_name_H-M   'P 1'
#
loop_
_entity.id
_entity.type
_entity.pdbx_description
1 polymer ?
#
loop_
_entity_poly.entity_id
_entity_poly.type
_entity_poly.pdbx_seq_one_letter_code
_entity_poly.pdbx_strand_id
1 'polypeptide(L)'
;DFKTFVDIVLALENRKEVQSIYFLFSILDIKSQRFIDSFTINYFFKAIQEQMRLQGQEPLNFDDVCNEIFDMVRPLEMAKITFEDLISCGQAETVMNILIDINGFYAYENREQQLVEVEAQQEEAHV
;
A
#
# COMPACT_ATOMS: atom_id res chain seq x y z
N ASP A 1 -14.84 18.25 10.38
CA ASP A 1 -14.66 18.96 11.67
C ASP A 1 -13.30 18.60 12.26
N PHE A 2 -12.89 19.22 13.39
CA PHE A 2 -11.55 19.02 13.98
C PHE A 2 -11.25 17.56 14.34
N LYS A 3 -12.25 16.81 14.83
CA LYS A 3 -12.05 15.41 15.20
C LYS A 3 -11.68 14.58 13.96
N THR A 4 -12.41 14.75 12.87
CA THR A 4 -12.14 14.05 11.61
C THR A 4 -10.72 14.35 11.09
N PHE A 5 -10.27 15.62 11.19
CA PHE A 5 -8.90 15.98 10.81
C PHE A 5 -7.86 15.26 11.67
N VAL A 6 -8.06 15.22 13.00
CA VAL A 6 -7.17 14.51 13.92
C VAL A 6 -7.16 13.00 13.65
N ASP A 7 -8.33 12.40 13.42
CA ASP A 7 -8.44 10.96 13.11
C ASP A 7 -7.64 10.62 11.83
N ILE A 8 -7.75 11.45 10.78
CA ILE A 8 -6.99 11.27 9.53
C ILE A 8 -5.48 11.41 9.77
N VAL A 9 -5.05 12.48 10.45
CA VAL A 9 -3.62 12.71 10.71
C VAL A 9 -3.04 11.56 11.54
N LEU A 10 -3.70 11.16 12.62
CA LEU A 10 -3.23 10.06 13.46
C LEU A 10 -3.14 8.74 12.68
N ALA A 11 -4.13 8.46 11.81
CA ALA A 11 -4.12 7.27 10.98
C ALA A 11 -2.95 7.27 9.98
N LEU A 12 -2.66 8.40 9.35
CA LEU A 12 -1.59 8.54 8.37
C LEU A 12 -0.19 8.50 8.99
N GLU A 13 -0.02 8.97 10.23
CA GLU A 13 1.25 8.94 10.96
C GLU A 13 1.53 7.57 11.61
N ASN A 14 0.50 6.75 11.83
CA ASN A 14 0.61 5.47 12.54
C ASN A 14 0.02 4.31 11.74
N ARG A 15 0.39 4.17 10.46
CA ARG A 15 -0.26 3.25 9.50
C ARG A 15 -0.13 1.77 9.84
N LYS A 16 0.83 1.39 10.67
CA LYS A 16 0.99 0.03 11.19
C LYS A 16 -0.02 -0.36 12.27
N GLU A 17 -0.62 0.61 12.95
CA GLU A 17 -1.55 0.35 14.04
C GLU A 17 -2.88 -0.15 13.49
N VAL A 18 -3.47 -1.17 14.13
CA VAL A 18 -4.70 -1.85 13.66
C VAL A 18 -5.86 -0.87 13.43
N GLN A 19 -5.95 0.16 14.27
CA GLN A 19 -6.97 1.20 14.26
C GLN A 19 -6.79 2.13 13.06
N SER A 20 -5.54 2.46 12.72
CA SER A 20 -5.19 3.20 11.52
C SER A 20 -5.49 2.38 10.27
N ILE A 21 -5.11 1.10 10.26
CA ILE A 21 -5.42 0.17 9.16
C ILE A 21 -6.93 0.09 8.96
N TYR A 22 -7.71 -0.04 10.04
CA TYR A 22 -9.17 -0.09 9.97
C TYR A 22 -9.75 1.20 9.39
N PHE A 23 -9.26 2.35 9.86
CA PHE A 23 -9.68 3.65 9.35
C PHE A 23 -9.37 3.81 7.86
N LEU A 24 -8.17 3.47 7.43
CA LEU A 24 -7.76 3.55 6.03
C LEU A 24 -8.52 2.53 5.15
N PHE A 25 -8.72 1.31 5.64
CA PHE A 25 -9.56 0.31 4.98
C PHE A 25 -10.98 0.84 4.73
N SER A 26 -11.57 1.53 5.71
CA SER A 26 -12.90 2.12 5.56
C SER A 26 -12.96 3.23 4.49
N ILE A 27 -11.85 3.92 4.25
CA ILE A 27 -11.72 4.90 3.17
C ILE A 27 -11.55 4.20 1.81
N LEU A 28 -10.76 3.12 1.77
CA LEU A 28 -10.54 2.34 0.55
C LEU A 28 -11.79 1.59 0.10
N ASP A 29 -12.64 1.11 1.03
CA ASP A 29 -13.91 0.44 0.72
C ASP A 29 -15.00 1.42 0.22
N ILE A 30 -14.73 2.07 -0.91
CA ILE A 30 -15.60 3.05 -1.57
C ILE A 30 -16.96 2.48 -1.99
N LYS A 31 -17.08 1.15 -2.06
CA LYS A 31 -18.32 0.44 -2.38
C LYS A 31 -19.09 -0.03 -1.14
N SER A 32 -18.54 0.17 0.06
CA SER A 32 -19.11 -0.28 1.34
C SER A 32 -19.46 -1.77 1.35
N GLN A 33 -18.62 -2.58 0.70
CA GLN A 33 -18.84 -4.03 0.51
C GLN A 33 -18.05 -4.88 1.52
N ARG A 34 -17.24 -4.24 2.39
CA ARG A 34 -16.35 -4.83 3.41
C ARG A 34 -15.18 -5.64 2.85
N PHE A 35 -14.81 -5.38 1.60
CA PHE A 35 -13.61 -5.93 0.98
C PHE A 35 -13.09 -5.00 -0.12
N ILE A 36 -11.77 -5.01 -0.29
CA ILE A 36 -11.06 -4.37 -1.41
C ILE A 36 -10.98 -5.40 -2.54
N ASP A 37 -11.39 -4.99 -3.74
CA ASP A 37 -11.22 -5.78 -4.96
C ASP A 37 -10.41 -5.01 -6.00
N SER A 38 -10.17 -5.64 -7.15
CA SER A 38 -9.39 -5.08 -8.24
C SER A 38 -9.93 -3.73 -8.74
N PHE A 39 -11.25 -3.51 -8.67
CA PHE A 39 -11.83 -2.21 -9.03
C PHE A 39 -11.38 -1.12 -8.05
N THR A 40 -11.47 -1.38 -6.75
CA THR A 40 -11.00 -0.46 -5.72
C THR A 40 -9.51 -0.18 -5.85
N ILE A 41 -8.68 -1.22 -6.03
CA ILE A 41 -7.23 -1.07 -6.25
C ILE A 41 -6.96 -0.16 -7.46
N ASN A 42 -7.59 -0.44 -8.60
CA ASN A 42 -7.41 0.36 -9.82
C ASN A 42 -7.86 1.82 -9.64
N TYR A 43 -8.94 2.04 -8.87
CA TYR A 43 -9.45 3.37 -8.61
C TYR A 43 -8.39 4.27 -7.96
N PHE A 44 -7.72 3.79 -6.92
CA PHE A 44 -6.65 4.53 -6.25
C PHE A 44 -5.34 4.55 -7.05
N PHE A 45 -4.99 3.42 -7.67
CA PHE A 45 -3.74 3.31 -8.43
C PHE A 45 -3.66 4.27 -9.64
N LYS A 46 -4.80 4.66 -10.23
CA LYS A 46 -4.83 5.70 -11.28
C LYS A 46 -4.20 7.02 -10.84
N ALA A 47 -4.38 7.42 -9.58
CA ALA A 47 -3.78 8.63 -9.06
C ALA A 47 -2.25 8.49 -8.94
N ILE A 48 -1.77 7.31 -8.53
CA ILE A 48 -0.35 6.96 -8.48
C ILE A 48 0.25 7.03 -9.88
N GLN A 49 -0.36 6.37 -10.87
CA GLN A 49 0.09 6.41 -12.27
C GLN A 49 0.13 7.84 -12.82
N GLU A 50 -0.82 8.69 -12.45
CA GLU A 50 -0.81 10.09 -12.90
C GLU A 50 0.34 10.88 -12.30
N GLN A 51 0.64 10.69 -11.01
CA GLN A 51 1.82 11.29 -10.39
C GLN A 51 3.12 10.82 -11.06
N MET A 52 3.22 9.54 -11.41
CA MET A 52 4.36 9.01 -12.17
C MET A 52 4.55 9.74 -13.51
N ARG A 53 3.46 9.94 -14.27
CA ARG A 53 3.51 10.69 -15.55
C ARG A 53 3.95 12.12 -15.36
N LEU A 54 3.44 12.80 -14.33
CA LEU A 54 3.83 14.18 -14.01
C LEU A 54 5.32 14.30 -13.65
N GLN A 55 5.91 13.24 -13.11
CA GLN A 55 7.35 13.13 -12.82
C GLN A 55 8.18 12.61 -14.01
N GLY A 56 7.56 12.42 -15.18
CA GLY A 56 8.23 11.93 -16.39
C GLY A 56 8.60 10.44 -16.36
N GLN A 57 8.02 9.67 -15.44
CA GLN A 57 8.22 8.22 -15.34
C GLN A 57 7.17 7.47 -16.17
N GLU A 58 7.54 6.31 -16.69
CA GLU A 58 6.58 5.41 -17.35
C GLU A 58 5.71 4.73 -16.28
N PRO A 59 4.37 4.82 -16.38
CA PRO A 59 3.48 4.23 -15.38
C PRO A 59 3.51 2.70 -15.47
N LEU A 60 3.51 2.03 -14.31
CA LEU A 60 3.48 0.57 -14.27
C LEU A 60 2.13 0.01 -14.73
N ASN A 61 2.16 -1.25 -15.17
CA ASN A 61 0.97 -2.00 -15.52
C ASN A 61 0.12 -2.26 -14.26
N PHE A 62 -1.18 -2.00 -14.35
CA PHE A 62 -2.10 -2.22 -13.24
C PHE A 62 -2.22 -3.70 -12.86
N ASP A 63 -2.28 -4.62 -13.83
CA ASP A 63 -2.49 -6.03 -13.57
C ASP A 63 -1.32 -6.63 -12.77
N ASP A 64 -0.09 -6.18 -13.04
CA ASP A 64 1.10 -6.61 -12.30
C ASP A 64 1.03 -6.16 -10.83
N VAL A 65 0.77 -4.87 -10.59
CA VAL A 65 0.63 -4.32 -9.22
C VAL A 65 -0.55 -4.96 -8.48
N CYS A 66 -1.67 -5.18 -9.17
CA CYS A 66 -2.85 -5.81 -8.60
C CYS A 66 -2.54 -7.26 -8.17
N ASN A 67 -1.87 -8.04 -9.04
CA ASN A 67 -1.46 -9.40 -8.74
C ASN A 67 -0.49 -9.44 -7.57
N GLU A 68 0.50 -8.54 -7.51
CA GLU A 68 1.42 -8.45 -6.37
C GLU A 68 0.70 -8.19 -5.04
N ILE A 69 -0.28 -7.27 -5.02
CA ILE A 69 -1.09 -7.01 -3.82
C ILE A 69 -1.86 -8.27 -3.41
N PHE A 70 -2.48 -8.98 -4.36
CA PHE A 70 -3.20 -10.22 -4.05
C PHE A 70 -2.28 -11.35 -3.58
N ASP A 71 -1.09 -11.49 -4.16
CA ASP A 71 -0.09 -12.49 -3.79
C ASP A 71 0.53 -12.21 -2.41
N MET A 72 0.65 -10.93 -2.06
CA MET A 72 1.10 -10.45 -0.75
C MET A 72 0.06 -10.72 0.34
N VAL A 73 -1.22 -10.43 0.08
CA VAL A 73 -2.29 -10.56 1.08
C VAL A 73 -2.79 -11.99 1.20
N ARG A 74 -2.88 -12.73 0.09
CA ARG A 74 -3.43 -14.10 0.00
C ARG A 74 -4.81 -14.23 0.66
N PRO A 75 -5.82 -13.50 0.17
CA PRO A 75 -7.13 -13.48 0.80
C PRO A 75 -7.78 -14.86 0.83
N LEU A 76 -8.59 -15.11 1.87
CA LEU A 76 -9.33 -16.35 2.01
C LEU A 76 -10.34 -16.58 0.88
N GLU A 77 -11.04 -15.51 0.47
CA GLU A 77 -11.93 -15.52 -0.69
C GLU A 77 -11.22 -14.94 -1.91
N MET A 78 -11.33 -15.63 -3.04
CA MET A 78 -10.69 -15.20 -4.30
C MET A 78 -11.10 -13.77 -4.67
N ALA A 79 -10.09 -12.94 -4.95
CA ALA A 79 -10.24 -11.55 -5.38
C ALA A 79 -10.95 -10.61 -4.39
N LYS A 80 -11.03 -10.96 -3.10
CA LYS A 80 -11.64 -10.14 -2.05
C LYS A 80 -10.72 -10.01 -0.85
N ILE A 81 -10.05 -8.86 -0.72
CA ILE A 81 -9.22 -8.56 0.45
C ILE A 81 -10.11 -7.99 1.55
N THR A 82 -10.37 -8.76 2.59
CA THR A 82 -11.08 -8.30 3.79
C THR A 82 -10.14 -7.58 4.76
N PHE A 83 -10.71 -6.93 5.78
CA PHE A 83 -9.90 -6.36 6.85
C PHE A 83 -9.13 -7.46 7.61
N GLU A 84 -9.78 -8.59 7.87
CA GLU A 84 -9.17 -9.74 8.54
C GLU A 84 -7.99 -10.30 7.74
N ASP A 85 -8.09 -10.35 6.40
CA ASP A 85 -6.98 -10.77 5.54
C ASP A 85 -5.77 -9.82 5.67
N LEU A 86 -6.00 -8.50 5.67
CA LEU A 86 -4.94 -7.50 5.81
C LEU A 86 -4.21 -7.60 7.15
N ILE A 87 -4.95 -7.82 8.25
CA ILE A 87 -4.33 -8.00 9.56
C ILE A 87 -3.57 -9.31 9.62
N SER A 88 -4.13 -10.39 9.07
CA SER A 88 -3.55 -11.74 9.16
C SER A 88 -2.30 -11.90 8.28
N CYS A 89 -2.21 -11.20 7.15
CA CYS A 89 -1.06 -11.27 6.26
C CYS A 89 0.17 -10.52 6.80
N GLY A 90 -0.02 -9.59 7.74
CA GLY A 90 1.06 -8.77 8.30
C GLY A 90 1.63 -7.72 7.34
N GLN A 91 0.99 -7.50 6.19
CA GLN A 91 1.44 -6.58 5.13
C GLN A 91 0.48 -5.41 4.92
N ALA A 92 -0.46 -5.19 5.84
CA ALA A 92 -1.45 -4.13 5.73
C ALA A 92 -0.84 -2.75 5.47
N GLU A 93 0.19 -2.36 6.23
CA GLU A 93 0.87 -1.06 6.05
C GLU A 93 1.44 -0.90 4.64
N THR A 94 2.11 -1.94 4.13
CA THR A 94 2.65 -1.98 2.77
C THR A 94 1.56 -1.76 1.72
N VAL A 95 0.45 -2.50 1.82
CA VAL A 95 -0.70 -2.35 0.91
C VAL A 95 -1.30 -0.94 1.00
N MET A 96 -1.45 -0.39 2.21
CA MET A 96 -1.95 0.98 2.39
C MET A 96 -1.01 1.99 1.71
N ASN A 97 0.30 1.86 1.92
CA ASN A 97 1.30 2.75 1.34
C ASN A 97 1.30 2.73 -0.19
N ILE A 98 1.20 1.55 -0.80
CA ILE A 98 1.09 1.39 -2.25
C ILE A 98 -0.13 2.16 -2.80
N LEU A 99 -1.27 2.09 -2.10
CA LEU A 99 -2.53 2.61 -2.62
C LEU A 99 -2.75 4.10 -2.35
N ILE A 100 -2.21 4.65 -1.26
CA ILE A 100 -2.55 6.01 -0.81
C ILE A 100 -1.39 7.01 -0.86
N ASP A 101 -0.16 6.56 -1.17
CA ASP A 101 1.05 7.39 -1.10
C ASP A 101 2.03 7.08 -2.23
N ILE A 102 2.32 8.06 -3.09
CA ILE A 102 3.29 7.91 -4.18
C ILE A 102 4.71 7.61 -3.67
N ASN A 103 5.11 8.18 -2.53
CA ASN A 103 6.43 7.90 -1.97
C ASN A 103 6.45 6.51 -1.34
N GLY A 104 5.34 6.11 -0.70
CA GLY A 104 5.13 4.76 -0.19
C GLY A 104 5.21 3.71 -1.30
N PHE A 105 4.58 4.00 -2.44
CA PHE A 105 4.68 3.18 -3.65
C PHE A 105 6.12 3.07 -4.15
N TYR A 106 6.83 4.19 -4.35
CA TYR A 106 8.23 4.12 -4.80
C TYR A 106 9.17 3.43 -3.83
N ALA A 107 8.94 3.55 -2.52
CA ALA A 107 9.71 2.82 -1.53
C ALA A 107 9.50 1.30 -1.66
N TYR A 108 8.26 0.87 -1.94
CA TYR A 108 7.97 -0.53 -2.21
C TYR A 108 8.58 -1.01 -3.53
N GLU A 109 8.44 -0.27 -4.63
CA GLU A 109 8.99 -0.65 -5.94
C GLU A 109 10.53 -0.78 -5.91
N ASN A 110 11.21 0.10 -5.19
CA ASN A 110 12.67 0.10 -5.09
C ASN A 110 13.21 -0.73 -3.92
N ARG A 111 12.37 -1.48 -3.21
CA ARG A 111 12.75 -2.20 -1.98
C ARG A 111 13.92 -3.16 -2.18
N GLU A 112 13.99 -3.82 -3.33
CA GLU A 112 15.05 -4.80 -3.62
C GLU A 112 16.41 -4.11 -3.82
N GLN A 113 16.43 -2.97 -4.51
CA GLN A 113 17.65 -2.17 -4.68
C GLN A 113 18.17 -1.66 -3.34
N GLN A 114 17.27 -1.20 -2.47
CA GLN A 114 17.62 -0.74 -1.12
C GLN A 114 18.23 -1.85 -0.27
N LEU A 115 17.72 -3.08 -0.37
CA LEU A 115 18.30 -4.23 0.33
C LEU A 115 19.74 -4.52 -0.11
N VAL A 116 19.99 -4.50 -1.42
CA VAL A 116 21.35 -4.71 -1.98
C VAL A 116 22.31 -3.62 -1.52
N GLU A 117 21.88 -2.35 -1.50
CA GLU A 117 22.71 -1.24 -1.03
C GLU A 117 23.06 -1.36 0.46
N VAL A 118 22.11 -1.79 1.29
CA VAL A 118 22.34 -2.00 2.73
C VAL A 118 23.30 -3.16 2.98
N GLU A 119 23.16 -4.26 2.24
CA GLU A 119 24.06 -5.41 2.33
C GLU A 119 25.50 -5.03 1.95
N ALA A 120 25.68 -4.29 0.84
CA ALA A 120 26.98 -3.81 0.41
C ALA A 120 27.65 -2.89 1.45
N GLN A 121 26.90 -2.00 2.08
CA GLN A 121 27.42 -1.10 3.13
C GLN A 121 27.82 -1.85 4.40
N GLN A 122 27.11 -2.93 4.76
CA GLN A 122 27.46 -3.76 5.91
C GLN A 122 28.75 -4.57 5.67
N GLU A 123 28.96 -5.04 4.45
CA GLU A 123 30.21 -5.71 4.05
C GLU A 123 31.40 -4.75 4.10
N GLU A 124 31.27 -3.54 3.55
CA GLU A 124 32.32 -2.51 3.60
C GLU A 124 32.67 -2.08 5.03
N ALA A 125 31.69 -2.04 5.95
CA ALA A 125 31.90 -1.70 7.35
C ALA A 125 32.57 -2.82 8.18
N HIS A 126 32.78 -4.01 7.60
CA HIS A 126 33.45 -5.15 8.23
C HIS A 126 34.83 -5.46 7.63
N VAL A 127 35.31 -4.62 6.71
CA VAL A 127 36.67 -4.65 6.14
C VAL A 127 37.52 -3.53 6.75
#